data_AF-A0A2V5P995-F1
#
_entry.id   AF-A0A2V5P995-F1
#
_cell.length_a   1.000
_cell.length_b   1.000
_cell.length_c   1.000
_cell.angle_alpha   90.00
_cell.angle_beta   90.00
_cell.angle_gamma   90.00
#
_symmetry.space_group_name_H-M   'P 1'
#
loop_
_entity.id
_entity.type
_entity.pdbx_description
1 polymer ?
#
loop_
_entity_poly.entity_id
_entity_poly.type
_entity_poly.pdbx_seq_one_letter_code
_entity_poly.pdbx_strand_id
1 'polypeptide(L)'
;MNAKDQQKNSGAPSGRPEPAVRPAFRLALIGLLAVGTLAGVAVYLKQRSANSAALKPAPGAPSEEELPTFTQAGAPIKPVVKESTVIDVAAKTPSYPGPTAASRPSVPQPEPNPQSRQLVASLSRLDQLGRSMTAEQAADWKQNLQQLVQQGKDGVPAIAEFLKQNKDVDFGSGVKQALGYDSLRRAMFDALAQIGGPEAVLATQQTLQNSADPREIALLAQTLDKLEPEGHREEAVQAAREALALAASGKLEGVDVAPLFEVMAKYGGPSAASELEQATAKWRYYATIALAQLPDGGGIPSLIQMAQDPKAGSGVRSPALEMLAQLASQSPEARAALLEQARLNSISSYTWHAIAPILAGDQVGLLNSEFESRRDLANVGGLRTTHLSSGNQNFYSLPGDLSADQINQRSALIDELLSVNSDPAARDALQLSRDLLARRLQKSVAATPSRPL
;
A
#
# COMPACT_ATOMS: atom_id res chain seq x y z
N MET A 1 69.55 -15.71 44.48
CA MET A 1 69.50 -14.33 45.00
C MET A 1 68.04 -13.95 45.24
N ASN A 2 67.75 -13.45 46.45
CA ASN A 2 66.47 -12.91 46.94
C ASN A 2 65.93 -11.80 45.99
N ALA A 3 64.66 -11.39 45.98
CA ALA A 3 63.74 -11.20 47.12
C ALA A 3 62.26 -11.04 46.69
N LYS A 4 61.37 -11.57 47.53
CA LYS A 4 60.17 -10.94 48.17
C LYS A 4 59.16 -10.20 47.29
N ASP A 5 57.97 -10.75 47.11
CA ASP A 5 56.76 -10.59 47.97
C ASP A 5 56.00 -9.27 47.73
N GLN A 6 54.81 -9.37 47.13
CA GLN A 6 53.59 -8.78 47.72
C GLN A 6 52.30 -9.41 47.15
N GLN A 7 51.49 -9.91 48.08
CA GLN A 7 50.08 -10.32 48.00
C GLN A 7 49.20 -9.13 47.49
N LYS A 8 47.96 -9.25 46.99
CA LYS A 8 46.82 -10.04 47.48
C LYS A 8 45.59 -9.82 46.56
N ASN A 9 44.83 -10.91 46.31
CA ASN A 9 43.36 -11.02 46.03
C ASN A 9 42.76 -10.26 44.82
N SER A 10 41.88 -10.82 43.97
CA SER A 10 40.79 -11.79 44.22
C SER A 10 40.23 -12.35 42.89
N GLY A 11 39.75 -13.61 42.87
CA GLY A 11 38.60 -14.01 42.02
C GLY A 11 38.86 -14.91 40.80
N ALA A 12 38.82 -16.23 40.99
CA ALA A 12 38.65 -17.27 39.96
C ALA A 12 37.13 -17.45 39.61
N PRO A 13 36.66 -18.36 38.72
CA PRO A 13 37.39 -19.38 37.94
C PRO A 13 36.94 -19.65 36.46
N SER A 14 37.85 -20.30 35.72
CA SER A 14 37.66 -21.37 34.72
C SER A 14 36.65 -21.21 33.56
N GLY A 15 37.19 -20.92 32.37
CA GLY A 15 36.58 -21.28 31.08
C GLY A 15 36.73 -22.79 30.78
N ARG A 16 35.75 -23.35 30.07
CA ARG A 16 35.84 -24.64 29.37
C ARG A 16 36.13 -24.40 27.88
N PRO A 17 36.84 -25.30 27.18
CA PRO A 17 37.19 -25.13 25.78
C PRO A 17 36.05 -25.55 24.84
N GLU A 18 35.88 -24.83 23.72
CA GLU A 18 35.03 -25.22 22.60
C GLU A 18 35.61 -26.45 21.85
N PRO A 19 34.78 -27.35 21.31
CA PRO A 19 35.26 -28.45 20.48
C PRO A 19 35.53 -27.98 19.05
N ALA A 20 36.77 -28.16 18.59
CA ALA A 20 37.20 -27.94 17.21
C ALA A 20 36.50 -28.92 16.25
N VAL A 21 35.68 -28.39 15.33
CA VAL A 21 35.07 -29.15 14.23
C VAL A 21 36.14 -29.48 13.19
N ARG A 22 36.41 -30.77 12.98
CA ARG A 22 37.47 -31.26 12.09
C ARG A 22 37.18 -30.94 10.61
N PRO A 23 38.19 -30.49 9.83
CA PRO A 23 38.02 -29.99 8.46
C PRO A 23 37.50 -31.03 7.44
N ALA A 24 37.62 -32.32 7.73
CA ALA A 24 37.10 -33.39 6.87
C ALA A 24 35.56 -33.37 6.74
N PHE A 25 34.84 -32.85 7.74
CA PHE A 25 33.38 -32.79 7.71
C PHE A 25 32.84 -31.66 6.81
N ARG A 26 33.63 -30.58 6.62
CA ARG A 26 33.26 -29.45 5.74
C ARG A 26 33.36 -29.81 4.25
N LEU A 27 34.32 -30.66 3.87
CA LEU A 27 34.47 -31.13 2.49
C LEU A 27 33.39 -32.15 2.10
N ALA A 28 32.95 -33.00 3.02
CA ALA A 28 31.86 -33.94 2.78
C ALA A 28 30.50 -33.25 2.55
N LEU A 29 30.23 -32.15 3.26
CA LEU A 29 28.98 -31.39 3.12
C LEU A 29 28.92 -30.59 1.79
N ILE A 30 30.06 -30.05 1.35
CA ILE A 30 30.16 -29.35 0.05
C ILE A 30 30.03 -30.33 -1.12
N GLY A 31 30.60 -31.54 -0.99
CA GLY A 31 30.45 -32.60 -2.01
C GLY A 31 28.99 -33.05 -2.19
N LEU A 32 28.23 -33.18 -1.10
CA LEU A 32 26.82 -33.59 -1.15
C LEU A 32 25.90 -32.50 -1.76
N LEU A 33 26.19 -31.22 -1.50
CA LEU A 33 25.48 -30.10 -2.12
C LEU A 33 25.77 -29.95 -3.62
N ALA A 34 27.00 -30.25 -4.07
CA ALA A 34 27.35 -30.21 -5.48
C ALA A 34 26.69 -31.34 -6.30
N VAL A 35 26.56 -32.54 -5.72
CA VAL A 35 25.88 -33.66 -6.40
C VAL A 35 24.36 -33.46 -6.44
N GLY A 36 23.77 -32.91 -5.37
CA GLY A 36 22.33 -32.59 -5.34
C GLY A 36 21.92 -31.49 -6.34
N THR A 37 22.76 -30.47 -6.52
CA THR A 37 22.50 -29.39 -7.49
C THR A 37 22.63 -29.87 -8.94
N LEU A 38 23.61 -30.72 -9.26
CA LEU A 38 23.74 -31.30 -10.60
C LEU A 38 22.61 -32.26 -10.95
N ALA A 39 22.13 -33.08 -9.99
CA ALA A 39 20.98 -33.95 -10.19
C ALA A 39 19.68 -33.14 -10.39
N GLY A 40 19.49 -32.05 -9.63
CA GLY A 40 18.34 -31.15 -9.77
C GLY A 40 18.30 -30.43 -11.12
N VAL A 41 19.44 -29.95 -11.61
CA VAL A 41 19.54 -29.30 -12.93
C VAL A 41 19.29 -30.29 -14.07
N ALA A 42 19.77 -31.54 -13.96
CA ALA A 42 19.52 -32.57 -14.97
C ALA A 42 18.02 -32.96 -15.06
N VAL A 43 17.32 -33.05 -13.92
CA VAL A 43 15.87 -33.32 -13.89
C VAL A 43 15.07 -32.13 -14.44
N TYR A 44 15.45 -30.90 -14.10
CA TYR A 44 14.82 -29.68 -14.62
C TYR A 44 14.98 -29.54 -16.14
N LEU A 45 16.18 -29.82 -16.69
CA LEU A 45 16.42 -29.78 -18.13
C LEU A 45 15.67 -30.91 -18.88
N LYS A 46 15.55 -32.10 -18.28
CA LYS A 46 14.81 -33.23 -18.87
C LYS A 46 13.29 -32.97 -18.89
N GLN A 47 12.72 -32.32 -17.87
CA GLN A 47 11.31 -31.89 -17.86
C GLN A 47 11.03 -30.79 -18.88
N ARG A 48 11.97 -29.86 -19.09
CA ARG A 48 11.83 -28.80 -20.11
C ARG A 48 11.88 -29.36 -21.53
N SER A 49 12.73 -30.37 -21.79
CA SER A 49 12.79 -31.07 -23.08
C SER A 49 11.53 -31.87 -23.39
N ALA A 50 10.84 -32.44 -22.38
CA ALA A 50 9.58 -33.15 -22.58
C ALA A 50 8.42 -32.20 -22.91
N ASN A 51 8.45 -30.98 -22.36
CA ASN A 51 7.44 -29.95 -22.62
C ASN A 51 7.66 -29.15 -23.91
N SER A 52 8.83 -29.27 -24.55
CA SER A 52 9.10 -28.63 -25.86
C SER A 52 8.82 -29.51 -27.08
N ALA A 53 8.41 -30.78 -26.90
CA ALA A 53 8.19 -31.71 -28.01
C ALA A 53 6.76 -31.74 -28.58
N ALA A 54 5.84 -30.95 -28.03
CA ALA A 54 4.49 -30.81 -28.58
C ALA A 54 4.24 -29.33 -28.91
N LEU A 55 4.59 -28.93 -30.13
CA LEU A 55 3.94 -27.90 -30.95
C LEU A 55 4.73 -27.72 -32.26
N LYS A 56 4.26 -28.38 -33.33
CA LYS A 56 4.58 -27.95 -34.70
C LYS A 56 3.80 -26.66 -34.99
N PRO A 57 4.37 -25.65 -35.67
CA PRO A 57 3.68 -24.40 -35.96
C PRO A 57 2.74 -24.56 -37.16
N ALA A 58 1.50 -24.09 -37.02
CA ALA A 58 0.64 -23.72 -38.14
C ALA A 58 0.71 -22.18 -38.31
N PRO A 59 0.81 -21.66 -39.54
CA PRO A 59 1.04 -20.24 -39.76
C PRO A 59 -0.27 -19.42 -39.72
N GLY A 60 -0.23 -18.29 -39.01
CA GLY A 60 -1.14 -17.15 -39.24
C GLY A 60 -2.29 -16.99 -38.26
N ALA A 61 -2.06 -16.24 -37.17
CA ALA A 61 -3.02 -15.32 -36.55
C ALA A 61 -2.26 -14.40 -35.58
N PRO A 62 -2.47 -13.06 -35.58
CA PRO A 62 -1.85 -12.17 -34.61
C PRO A 62 -2.44 -12.42 -33.21
N SER A 63 -1.56 -12.47 -32.21
CA SER A 63 -1.91 -12.60 -30.80
C SER A 63 -2.75 -11.42 -30.33
N GLU A 64 -3.94 -11.70 -29.79
CA GLU A 64 -4.77 -10.74 -29.09
C GLU A 64 -4.05 -10.26 -27.81
N GLU A 65 -3.72 -8.97 -27.77
CA GLU A 65 -3.46 -8.26 -26.53
C GLU A 65 -4.74 -8.27 -25.69
N GLU A 66 -4.67 -8.81 -24.47
CA GLU A 66 -5.77 -8.73 -23.50
C GLU A 66 -6.04 -7.25 -23.16
N LEU A 67 -7.07 -6.71 -23.79
CA LEU A 67 -7.63 -5.39 -23.50
C LEU A 67 -8.24 -5.37 -22.08
N PRO A 68 -7.99 -4.33 -21.27
CA PRO A 68 -8.78 -4.11 -20.06
C PRO A 68 -10.23 -3.76 -20.45
N THR A 69 -11.18 -4.49 -19.88
CA THR A 69 -12.63 -4.25 -20.07
C THR A 69 -13.03 -2.95 -19.37
N PHE A 70 -13.09 -1.85 -20.13
CA PHE A 70 -13.68 -0.59 -19.68
C PHE A 70 -15.22 -0.69 -19.73
N THR A 71 -15.89 -0.64 -18.58
CA THR A 71 -17.35 -0.48 -18.55
C THR A 71 -17.70 1.01 -18.57
N GLN A 72 -18.11 1.54 -19.72
CA GLN A 72 -18.52 2.93 -19.93
C GLN A 72 -20.03 3.00 -20.15
N ALA A 73 -20.73 3.86 -19.40
CA ALA A 73 -22.18 4.03 -19.51
C ALA A 73 -22.58 5.22 -20.42
N GLY A 74 -23.42 4.93 -21.43
CA GLY A 74 -24.28 5.85 -22.21
C GLY A 74 -24.10 5.75 -23.74
N ALA A 75 -25.08 5.53 -24.63
CA ALA A 75 -26.52 5.21 -24.67
C ALA A 75 -26.85 4.87 -26.18
N PRO A 76 -28.09 4.62 -26.68
CA PRO A 76 -29.39 4.24 -26.09
C PRO A 76 -30.09 3.04 -26.79
N ILE A 77 -30.57 1.98 -26.10
CA ILE A 77 -31.54 1.02 -26.69
C ILE A 77 -32.55 0.53 -25.61
N LYS A 78 -33.83 0.44 -26.04
CA LYS A 78 -35.12 0.03 -25.43
C LYS A 78 -35.13 -0.91 -24.20
N PRO A 79 -36.19 -0.85 -23.35
CA PRO A 79 -36.18 -1.45 -22.02
C PRO A 79 -36.28 -2.96 -22.09
N VAL A 80 -35.21 -3.65 -21.70
CA VAL A 80 -35.26 -5.04 -21.27
C VAL A 80 -35.09 -5.02 -19.77
N VAL A 81 -36.11 -5.51 -19.07
CA VAL A 81 -36.08 -5.79 -17.64
C VAL A 81 -34.87 -6.70 -17.37
N LYS A 82 -33.85 -6.17 -16.69
CA LYS A 82 -32.74 -6.95 -16.15
C LYS A 82 -32.59 -6.63 -14.67
N GLU A 83 -32.67 -7.69 -13.89
CA GLU A 83 -32.35 -7.72 -12.47
C GLU A 83 -31.01 -7.05 -12.20
N SER A 84 -31.05 -6.08 -11.28
CA SER A 84 -29.87 -5.49 -10.68
C SER A 84 -29.09 -6.57 -9.94
N THR A 85 -28.03 -7.10 -10.55
CA THR A 85 -26.97 -7.76 -9.78
C THR A 85 -26.10 -6.65 -9.22
N VAL A 86 -26.46 -6.19 -8.02
CA VAL A 86 -25.56 -5.41 -7.17
C VAL A 86 -24.37 -6.31 -6.88
N ILE A 87 -23.20 -5.99 -7.46
CA ILE A 87 -21.95 -6.55 -6.95
C ILE A 87 -21.74 -5.82 -5.62
N ASP A 88 -22.20 -6.43 -4.54
CA ASP A 88 -21.66 -6.18 -3.21
C ASP A 88 -20.16 -6.49 -3.30
N VAL A 89 -19.33 -5.45 -3.44
CA VAL A 89 -17.91 -5.55 -3.10
C VAL A 89 -17.83 -5.55 -1.58
N ALA A 90 -18.42 -6.59 -0.97
CA ALA A 90 -18.00 -7.05 0.32
C ALA A 90 -16.58 -7.56 0.11
N ALA A 91 -15.59 -6.71 0.40
CA ALA A 91 -14.24 -7.17 0.67
C ALA A 91 -14.37 -8.18 1.82
N LYS A 92 -14.54 -9.45 1.48
CA LYS A 92 -14.47 -10.54 2.42
C LYS A 92 -13.00 -10.67 2.73
N THR A 93 -12.52 -9.87 3.68
CA THR A 93 -11.20 -9.97 4.26
C THR A 93 -11.07 -11.42 4.75
N PRO A 94 -10.25 -12.27 4.10
CA PRO A 94 -9.93 -13.53 4.73
C PRO A 94 -9.13 -13.18 5.99
N SER A 95 -9.69 -13.47 7.17
CA SER A 95 -8.94 -13.48 8.43
C SER A 95 -7.88 -14.58 8.33
N TYR A 96 -6.74 -14.25 7.73
CA TYR A 96 -5.57 -15.11 7.77
C TYR A 96 -4.85 -14.88 9.10
N PRO A 97 -4.43 -15.92 9.82
CA PRO A 97 -3.41 -15.76 10.84
C PRO A 97 -2.16 -15.21 10.14
N GLY A 98 -1.84 -13.93 10.37
CA GLY A 98 -0.69 -13.28 9.74
C GLY A 98 0.59 -14.08 10.02
N PRO A 99 1.52 -14.20 9.04
CA PRO A 99 2.78 -14.87 9.28
C PRO A 99 3.53 -14.18 10.41
N THR A 100 3.93 -14.95 11.41
CA THR A 100 4.65 -14.45 12.58
C THR A 100 6.02 -13.93 12.14
N ALA A 101 6.28 -12.63 12.34
CA ALA A 101 7.61 -12.06 12.17
C ALA A 101 8.60 -12.72 13.14
N ALA A 102 9.88 -12.79 12.76
CA ALA A 102 10.93 -13.37 13.61
C ALA A 102 11.01 -12.58 14.93
N SER A 103 10.72 -13.26 16.05
CA SER A 103 10.59 -12.64 17.37
C SER A 103 11.92 -12.04 17.84
N ARG A 104 12.01 -10.70 17.91
CA ARG A 104 13.09 -9.99 18.62
C ARG A 104 12.80 -10.00 20.14
N PRO A 105 13.82 -9.98 21.01
CA PRO A 105 13.62 -9.98 22.46
C PRO A 105 12.84 -8.73 22.92
N SER A 106 11.72 -8.96 23.62
CA SER A 106 10.83 -7.92 24.13
C SER A 106 11.21 -7.46 25.53
N VAL A 107 11.11 -6.15 25.81
CA VAL A 107 11.19 -5.59 27.17
C VAL A 107 9.99 -6.09 28.00
N PRO A 108 10.16 -6.57 29.26
CA PRO A 108 9.05 -7.01 30.09
C PRO A 108 8.05 -5.88 30.33
N GLN A 109 6.79 -6.09 29.95
CA GLN A 109 5.70 -5.17 30.26
C GLN A 109 5.13 -5.47 31.66
N PRO A 110 4.61 -4.44 32.37
CA PRO A 110 3.84 -4.65 33.60
C PRO A 110 2.69 -5.64 33.40
N GLU A 111 2.33 -6.40 34.43
CA GLU A 111 1.17 -7.28 34.31
C GLU A 111 -0.15 -6.48 34.19
N PRO A 112 -1.05 -6.88 33.28
CA PRO A 112 -2.38 -6.27 33.18
C PRO A 112 -3.21 -6.43 34.45
N ASN A 113 -3.85 -5.33 34.87
CA ASN A 113 -4.74 -5.36 36.01
C ASN A 113 -6.03 -6.18 35.68
N PRO A 114 -6.69 -6.83 36.67
CA PRO A 114 -7.85 -7.69 36.39
C PRO A 114 -9.03 -6.96 35.72
N GLN A 115 -9.26 -5.69 36.06
CA GLN A 115 -10.35 -4.89 35.51
C GLN A 115 -10.14 -4.58 34.02
N SER A 116 -8.94 -4.19 33.63
CA SER A 116 -8.53 -3.93 32.24
C SER A 116 -8.67 -5.19 31.38
N ARG A 117 -8.24 -6.36 31.89
CA ARG A 117 -8.47 -7.65 31.22
C ARG A 117 -9.95 -7.94 31.03
N GLN A 118 -10.78 -7.67 32.04
CA GLN A 118 -12.22 -7.87 31.93
C GLN A 118 -12.87 -6.97 30.88
N LEU A 119 -12.44 -5.72 30.76
CA LEU A 119 -12.89 -4.80 29.70
C LEU A 119 -12.46 -5.28 28.32
N VAL A 120 -11.20 -5.64 28.13
CA VAL A 120 -10.72 -6.18 26.85
C VAL A 120 -11.46 -7.47 26.48
N ALA A 121 -11.70 -8.35 27.47
CA ALA A 121 -12.48 -9.57 27.27
C ALA A 121 -13.98 -9.31 27.00
N SER A 122 -14.56 -8.19 27.45
CA SER A 122 -15.93 -7.81 27.06
C SER A 122 -15.96 -7.27 25.63
N LEU A 123 -14.96 -6.48 25.24
CA LEU A 123 -14.82 -5.93 23.89
C LEU A 123 -14.56 -7.02 22.85
N SER A 124 -13.90 -8.12 23.22
CA SER A 124 -13.59 -9.24 22.34
C SER A 124 -14.75 -10.22 22.13
N ARG A 125 -15.80 -10.18 22.94
CA ARG A 125 -16.97 -11.09 22.84
C ARG A 125 -17.94 -10.76 21.70
N LEU A 126 -17.61 -9.80 20.85
CA LEU A 126 -18.42 -9.43 19.69
C LEU A 126 -18.53 -10.53 18.64
N ASP A 127 -17.57 -11.46 18.60
CA ASP A 127 -17.61 -12.66 17.77
C ASP A 127 -18.86 -13.54 18.02
N GLN A 128 -19.45 -13.44 19.21
CA GLN A 128 -20.65 -14.19 19.62
C GLN A 128 -21.97 -13.49 19.28
N LEU A 129 -21.94 -12.22 18.88
CA LEU A 129 -23.15 -11.39 18.72
C LEU A 129 -23.80 -11.47 17.33
N GLY A 130 -23.24 -12.26 16.41
CA GLY A 130 -23.77 -12.40 15.05
C GLY A 130 -23.57 -11.14 14.20
N ARG A 131 -24.20 -11.07 13.02
CA ARG A 131 -23.99 -9.97 12.04
C ARG A 131 -24.77 -8.68 12.32
N SER A 132 -25.51 -8.62 13.43
CA SER A 132 -26.38 -7.48 13.76
C SER A 132 -26.26 -7.13 15.23
N MET A 133 -25.92 -5.88 15.52
CA MET A 133 -25.77 -5.36 16.88
C MET A 133 -26.88 -4.36 17.18
N THR A 134 -27.51 -4.46 18.36
CA THR A 134 -28.53 -3.48 18.79
C THR A 134 -27.88 -2.15 19.18
N ALA A 135 -28.67 -1.08 19.22
CA ALA A 135 -28.17 0.23 19.67
C ALA A 135 -27.64 0.20 21.11
N GLU A 136 -28.28 -0.57 21.98
CA GLU A 136 -27.87 -0.77 23.38
C GLU A 136 -26.53 -1.52 23.45
N GLN A 137 -26.36 -2.61 22.71
CA GLN A 137 -25.08 -3.34 22.62
C GLN A 137 -23.96 -2.47 22.06
N ALA A 138 -24.27 -1.61 21.09
CA ALA A 138 -23.32 -0.64 20.54
C ALA A 138 -22.87 0.36 21.61
N ALA A 139 -23.82 0.87 22.40
CA ALA A 139 -23.55 1.81 23.48
C ALA A 139 -22.71 1.15 24.57
N ASP A 140 -23.06 -0.07 25.01
CA ASP A 140 -22.31 -0.83 26.01
C ASP A 140 -20.87 -1.11 25.56
N TRP A 141 -20.69 -1.51 24.29
CA TRP A 141 -19.35 -1.73 23.75
C TRP A 141 -18.52 -0.44 23.75
N LYS A 142 -19.10 0.67 23.28
CA LYS A 142 -18.42 1.98 23.26
C LYS A 142 -18.08 2.45 24.67
N GLN A 143 -18.98 2.24 25.63
CA GLN A 143 -18.74 2.55 27.03
C GLN A 143 -17.60 1.72 27.60
N ASN A 144 -17.52 0.42 27.30
CA ASN A 144 -16.41 -0.42 27.73
C ASN A 144 -15.07 0.04 27.14
N LEU A 145 -15.05 0.43 25.85
CA LEU A 145 -13.85 0.97 25.21
C LEU A 145 -13.44 2.30 25.87
N GLN A 146 -14.40 3.17 26.13
CA GLN A 146 -14.14 4.44 26.80
C GLN A 146 -13.63 4.24 28.24
N GLN A 147 -14.19 3.29 28.99
CA GLN A 147 -13.70 2.94 30.32
C GLN A 147 -12.27 2.41 30.27
N LEU A 148 -11.92 1.61 29.25
CA LEU A 148 -10.56 1.13 29.06
C LEU A 148 -9.59 2.29 28.79
N VAL A 149 -9.97 3.24 27.93
CA VAL A 149 -9.20 4.46 27.67
C VAL A 149 -9.06 5.33 28.93
N GLN A 150 -10.11 5.46 29.74
CA GLN A 150 -10.09 6.23 30.98
C GLN A 150 -9.17 5.67 32.06
N GLN A 151 -8.77 4.39 31.98
CA GLN A 151 -7.73 3.83 32.85
C GLN A 151 -6.34 4.40 32.54
N GLY A 152 -6.16 5.06 31.39
CA GLY A 152 -4.88 5.62 30.98
C GLY A 152 -3.80 4.53 30.90
N LYS A 153 -2.62 4.84 31.45
CA LYS A 153 -1.47 3.92 31.47
C LYS A 153 -1.77 2.53 32.06
N ASP A 154 -2.71 2.44 33.00
CA ASP A 154 -3.03 1.17 33.67
C ASP A 154 -3.82 0.21 32.77
N GLY A 155 -4.46 0.73 31.71
CA GLY A 155 -5.17 -0.06 30.69
C GLY A 155 -4.26 -0.61 29.59
N VAL A 156 -3.09 0.01 29.36
CA VAL A 156 -2.18 -0.32 28.26
C VAL A 156 -1.72 -1.78 28.27
N PRO A 157 -1.32 -2.39 29.40
CA PRO A 157 -0.86 -3.77 29.37
C PRO A 157 -1.92 -4.77 28.90
N ALA A 158 -3.21 -4.56 29.22
CA ALA A 158 -4.28 -5.45 28.73
C ALA A 158 -4.49 -5.31 27.22
N ILE A 159 -4.38 -4.08 26.70
CA ILE A 159 -4.41 -3.84 25.26
C ILE A 159 -3.24 -4.56 24.60
N ALA A 160 -2.02 -4.39 25.10
CA ALA A 160 -0.83 -5.04 24.57
C ALA A 160 -0.91 -6.58 24.64
N GLU A 161 -1.43 -7.12 25.75
CA GLU A 161 -1.70 -8.56 25.92
C GLU A 161 -2.65 -9.09 24.86
N PHE A 162 -3.71 -8.35 24.53
CA PHE A 162 -4.62 -8.70 23.43
C PHE A 162 -3.94 -8.61 22.07
N LEU A 163 -3.26 -7.50 21.76
CA LEU A 163 -2.62 -7.29 20.46
C LEU A 163 -1.55 -8.35 20.16
N LYS A 164 -0.86 -8.86 21.19
CA LYS A 164 0.12 -9.94 21.09
C LYS A 164 -0.47 -11.28 20.62
N GLN A 165 -1.78 -11.47 20.77
CA GLN A 165 -2.44 -12.70 20.29
C GLN A 165 -2.55 -12.76 18.78
N ASN A 166 -2.29 -11.64 18.07
CA ASN A 166 -2.39 -11.52 16.62
C ASN A 166 -3.73 -12.03 16.08
N LYS A 167 -4.81 -11.79 16.84
CA LYS A 167 -6.18 -12.08 16.46
C LYS A 167 -6.89 -10.77 16.20
N ASP A 168 -7.73 -10.77 15.18
CA ASP A 168 -8.65 -9.67 14.92
C ASP A 168 -10.08 -10.18 14.81
N VAL A 169 -11.01 -9.33 15.22
CA VAL A 169 -12.45 -9.52 15.08
C VAL A 169 -12.94 -8.49 14.09
N ASP A 170 -13.15 -8.91 12.84
CA ASP A 170 -13.76 -8.08 11.79
C ASP A 170 -15.25 -7.91 12.10
N PHE A 171 -15.70 -6.66 12.17
CA PHE A 171 -17.07 -6.31 12.55
C PHE A 171 -18.03 -6.39 11.34
N GLY A 172 -17.53 -6.42 10.11
CA GLY A 172 -18.36 -6.34 8.92
C GLY A 172 -19.11 -4.99 8.80
N SER A 173 -19.77 -4.77 7.66
CA SER A 173 -20.33 -3.45 7.31
C SER A 173 -21.43 -2.95 8.27
N GLY A 174 -22.32 -3.83 8.73
CA GLY A 174 -23.44 -3.48 9.60
C GLY A 174 -23.01 -3.01 11.00
N VAL A 175 -22.05 -3.72 11.61
CA VAL A 175 -21.53 -3.37 12.94
C VAL A 175 -20.52 -2.23 12.84
N LYS A 176 -19.76 -2.14 11.74
CA LYS A 176 -18.84 -1.02 11.46
C LYS A 176 -19.53 0.33 11.56
N GLN A 177 -20.70 0.48 10.94
CA GLN A 177 -21.45 1.73 10.99
C GLN A 177 -21.88 2.10 12.42
N ALA A 178 -22.23 1.10 13.23
CA ALA A 178 -22.66 1.31 14.61
C ALA A 178 -21.48 1.63 15.54
N LEU A 179 -20.33 0.98 15.38
CA LEU A 179 -19.17 1.13 16.26
C LEU A 179 -18.20 2.24 15.85
N GLY A 180 -18.14 2.56 14.56
CA GLY A 180 -17.15 3.48 13.99
C GLY A 180 -15.79 2.82 13.70
N TYR A 181 -15.67 1.50 13.90
CA TYR A 181 -14.47 0.71 13.64
C TYR A 181 -14.83 -0.45 12.73
N ASP A 182 -13.93 -0.85 11.84
CA ASP A 182 -14.04 -2.07 11.05
C ASP A 182 -13.57 -3.31 11.79
N SER A 183 -12.67 -3.16 12.76
CA SER A 183 -12.22 -4.28 13.58
C SER A 183 -11.88 -3.92 15.02
N LEU A 184 -11.82 -4.94 15.88
CA LEU A 184 -11.42 -4.77 17.28
C LEU A 184 -9.97 -4.32 17.39
N ARG A 185 -9.09 -4.87 16.55
CA ARG A 185 -7.67 -4.53 16.59
C ARG A 185 -7.45 -3.07 16.17
N ARG A 186 -8.21 -2.55 15.21
CA ARG A 186 -8.24 -1.11 14.88
C ARG A 186 -8.65 -0.26 16.08
N ALA A 187 -9.71 -0.66 16.78
CA ALA A 187 -10.19 0.05 17.98
C ALA A 187 -9.12 0.08 19.09
N MET A 188 -8.37 -1.00 19.25
CA MET A 188 -7.26 -1.09 20.22
C MET A 188 -6.09 -0.16 19.86
N PHE A 189 -5.77 0.01 18.57
CA PHE A 189 -4.77 1.00 18.15
C PHE A 189 -5.21 2.43 18.45
N ASP A 190 -6.49 2.75 18.20
CA ASP A 190 -7.01 4.08 18.53
C ASP A 190 -7.08 4.30 20.05
N ALA A 191 -7.41 3.27 20.83
CA ALA A 191 -7.35 3.33 22.29
C ALA A 191 -5.94 3.65 22.80
N LEU A 192 -4.88 3.01 22.25
CA LEU A 192 -3.49 3.37 22.57
C LEU A 192 -3.19 4.83 22.20
N ALA A 193 -3.66 5.28 21.02
CA ALA A 193 -3.49 6.66 20.57
C ALA A 193 -4.18 7.69 21.48
N GLN A 194 -5.34 7.34 22.04
CA GLN A 194 -6.10 8.18 22.97
C GLN A 194 -5.51 8.19 24.39
N ILE A 195 -5.02 7.03 24.87
CA ILE A 195 -4.36 6.92 26.17
C ILE A 195 -3.05 7.73 26.19
N GLY A 196 -2.24 7.57 25.15
CA GLY A 196 -0.94 8.25 25.04
C GLY A 196 0.10 7.84 26.09
N GLY A 197 1.17 8.62 26.17
CA GLY A 197 2.27 8.37 27.10
C GLY A 197 3.24 7.25 26.67
N PRO A 198 4.35 7.09 27.41
CA PRO A 198 5.44 6.19 27.03
C PRO A 198 5.03 4.72 27.01
N GLU A 199 4.08 4.31 27.85
CA GLU A 199 3.55 2.94 27.84
C GLU A 199 2.80 2.64 26.54
N ALA A 200 1.96 3.57 26.06
CA ALA A 200 1.21 3.38 24.82
C ALA A 200 2.13 3.41 23.59
N VAL A 201 3.15 4.28 23.59
CA VAL A 201 4.20 4.30 22.56
C VAL A 201 4.90 2.94 22.51
N LEU A 202 5.39 2.43 23.64
CA LEU A 202 6.09 1.15 23.70
C LEU A 202 5.19 -0.01 23.23
N ALA A 203 3.93 -0.05 23.66
CA ALA A 203 2.98 -1.07 23.23
C ALA A 203 2.72 -1.01 21.71
N THR A 204 2.61 0.19 21.15
CA THR A 204 2.41 0.41 19.71
C THR A 204 3.66 -0.01 18.93
N GLN A 205 4.86 0.38 19.37
CA GLN A 205 6.13 -0.03 18.76
C GLN A 205 6.32 -1.55 18.77
N GLN A 206 6.07 -2.19 19.92
CA GLN A 206 6.17 -3.66 20.03
C GLN A 206 5.16 -4.35 19.10
N THR A 207 3.97 -3.78 18.93
CA THR A 207 2.98 -4.33 17.99
C THR A 207 3.43 -4.15 16.54
N LEU A 208 3.99 -2.99 16.19
CA LEU A 208 4.53 -2.71 14.86
C LEU A 208 5.65 -3.70 14.51
N GLN A 209 6.60 -3.92 15.42
CA GLN A 209 7.72 -4.83 15.23
C GLN A 209 7.32 -6.30 15.06
N ASN A 210 6.11 -6.68 15.47
CA ASN A 210 5.60 -8.04 15.40
C ASN A 210 4.51 -8.24 14.33
N SER A 211 4.11 -7.17 13.62
CA SER A 211 3.13 -7.28 12.54
C SER A 211 3.82 -7.49 11.20
N ALA A 212 3.18 -8.29 10.35
CA ALA A 212 3.50 -8.43 8.93
C ALA A 212 2.32 -8.02 8.04
N ASP A 213 1.21 -7.56 8.64
CA ASP A 213 0.03 -7.13 7.89
C ASP A 213 0.23 -5.69 7.37
N PRO A 214 0.09 -5.47 6.06
CA PRO A 214 0.27 -4.15 5.46
C PRO A 214 -0.55 -3.03 6.10
N ARG A 215 -1.85 -3.25 6.32
CA ARG A 215 -2.75 -2.22 6.86
C ARG A 215 -2.37 -1.91 8.30
N GLU A 216 -2.15 -2.94 9.11
CA GLU A 216 -1.74 -2.75 10.49
C GLU A 216 -0.44 -1.97 10.60
N ILE A 217 0.57 -2.26 9.76
CA ILE A 217 1.82 -1.51 9.74
C ILE A 217 1.56 -0.04 9.45
N ALA A 218 0.74 0.28 8.44
CA ALA A 218 0.37 1.66 8.12
C ALA A 218 -0.37 2.37 9.26
N LEU A 219 -1.31 1.67 9.89
CA LEU A 219 -2.09 2.20 11.00
C LEU A 219 -1.25 2.44 12.26
N LEU A 220 -0.38 1.50 12.59
CA LEU A 220 0.55 1.61 13.72
C LEU A 220 1.56 2.73 13.47
N ALA A 221 2.05 2.89 12.24
CA ALA A 221 2.89 4.02 11.86
C ALA A 221 2.18 5.37 12.05
N GLN A 222 0.90 5.49 11.65
CA GLN A 222 0.09 6.68 11.93
C GLN A 222 -0.12 6.90 13.43
N THR A 223 -0.39 5.85 14.19
CA THR A 223 -0.55 5.96 15.64
C THR A 223 0.72 6.44 16.31
N LEU A 224 1.89 5.91 15.93
CA LEU A 224 3.18 6.37 16.46
C LEU A 224 3.47 7.82 16.10
N ASP A 225 3.23 8.23 14.85
CA ASP A 225 3.40 9.62 14.41
C ASP A 225 2.43 10.59 15.12
N LYS A 226 1.25 10.13 15.53
CA LYS A 226 0.33 10.93 16.37
C LYS A 226 0.82 11.06 17.82
N LEU A 227 1.39 9.98 18.36
CA LEU A 227 1.86 9.91 19.75
C LEU A 227 3.18 10.68 19.95
N GLU A 228 4.13 10.46 19.05
CA GLU A 228 5.44 11.09 19.02
C GLU A 228 5.76 11.46 17.57
N PRO A 229 5.30 12.64 17.11
CA PRO A 229 5.52 13.11 15.76
C PRO A 229 6.97 12.98 15.36
N GLU A 230 7.21 12.46 14.16
CA GLU A 230 8.53 12.32 13.58
C GLU A 230 9.45 11.26 14.26
N GLY A 231 9.13 10.81 15.47
CA GLY A 231 10.05 10.07 16.35
C GLY A 231 10.26 8.60 15.96
N HIS A 232 9.32 7.99 15.23
CA HIS A 232 9.31 6.55 14.92
C HIS A 232 9.27 6.24 13.42
N ARG A 233 9.72 7.18 12.59
CA ARG A 233 9.67 7.05 11.13
C ARG A 233 10.51 5.88 10.64
N GLU A 234 11.72 5.72 11.18
CA GLU A 234 12.64 4.68 10.75
C GLU A 234 12.08 3.28 11.07
N GLU A 235 11.48 3.10 12.24
CA GLU A 235 10.84 1.85 12.65
C GLU A 235 9.64 1.50 11.77
N ALA A 236 8.80 2.49 11.44
CA ALA A 236 7.66 2.31 10.54
C ALA A 236 8.11 1.88 9.15
N VAL A 237 9.09 2.57 8.59
CA VAL A 237 9.67 2.27 7.26
C VAL A 237 10.35 0.91 7.28
N GLN A 238 11.06 0.56 8.35
CA GLN A 238 11.69 -0.74 8.48
C GLN A 238 10.68 -1.88 8.52
N ALA A 239 9.58 -1.73 9.26
CA ALA A 239 8.50 -2.72 9.25
C ALA A 239 7.89 -2.86 7.85
N ALA A 240 7.67 -1.75 7.14
CA ALA A 240 7.17 -1.78 5.77
C ALA A 240 8.13 -2.48 4.79
N ARG A 241 9.43 -2.24 4.89
CA ARG A 241 10.46 -2.95 4.11
C ARG A 241 10.45 -4.45 4.37
N GLU A 242 10.39 -4.85 5.65
CA GLU A 242 10.34 -6.25 6.04
C GLU A 242 9.09 -6.95 5.49
N ALA A 243 7.92 -6.32 5.60
CA ALA A 243 6.68 -6.85 5.04
C ALA A 243 6.68 -6.88 3.50
N LEU A 244 7.25 -5.87 2.82
CA LEU A 244 7.44 -5.89 1.37
C LEU A 244 8.37 -7.03 0.95
N ALA A 245 9.43 -7.32 1.70
CA ALA A 245 10.29 -8.47 1.43
C ALA A 245 9.55 -9.81 1.59
N LEU A 246 8.68 -9.94 2.60
CA LEU A 246 7.81 -11.11 2.75
C LEU A 246 6.85 -11.25 1.56
N ALA A 247 6.20 -10.17 1.13
CA ALA A 247 5.35 -10.16 -0.06
C ALA A 247 6.11 -10.46 -1.35
N ALA A 248 7.35 -9.96 -1.48
CA ALA A 248 8.23 -10.25 -2.61
C ALA A 248 8.52 -11.76 -2.70
N SER A 249 8.71 -12.41 -1.55
CA SER A 249 8.94 -13.86 -1.42
C SER A 249 7.68 -14.74 -1.52
N GLY A 250 6.49 -14.14 -1.69
CA GLY A 250 5.22 -14.87 -1.79
C GLY A 250 4.59 -15.28 -0.45
N LYS A 251 5.17 -14.87 0.68
CA LYS A 251 4.63 -15.18 2.02
C LYS A 251 3.37 -14.37 2.38
N LEU A 252 3.04 -13.36 1.58
CA LEU A 252 1.83 -12.54 1.71
C LEU A 252 1.00 -12.59 0.41
N GLU A 253 0.93 -13.76 -0.23
CA GLU A 253 0.16 -13.94 -1.47
C GLU A 253 -1.33 -13.59 -1.26
N GLY A 254 -1.90 -12.84 -2.22
CA GLY A 254 -3.28 -12.37 -2.16
C GLY A 254 -3.53 -11.20 -1.19
N VAL A 255 -2.54 -10.78 -0.40
CA VAL A 255 -2.63 -9.59 0.46
C VAL A 255 -2.38 -8.34 -0.38
N ASP A 256 -3.15 -7.28 -0.14
CA ASP A 256 -2.91 -5.98 -0.76
C ASP A 256 -1.81 -5.24 0.02
N VAL A 257 -0.72 -4.90 -0.67
CA VAL A 257 0.44 -4.23 -0.08
C VAL A 257 0.45 -2.72 -0.28
N ALA A 258 -0.60 -2.11 -0.85
CA ALA A 258 -0.71 -0.65 -1.00
C ALA A 258 -0.35 0.13 0.27
N PRO A 259 -0.81 -0.27 1.47
CA PRO A 259 -0.49 0.46 2.70
C PRO A 259 1.01 0.56 3.01
N LEU A 260 1.80 -0.43 2.58
CA LEU A 260 3.26 -0.38 2.74
C LEU A 260 3.87 0.72 1.88
N PHE A 261 3.39 0.89 0.65
CA PHE A 261 3.86 1.95 -0.25
C PHE A 261 3.53 3.34 0.28
N GLU A 262 2.39 3.51 0.96
CA GLU A 262 2.04 4.76 1.63
C GLU A 262 2.96 5.07 2.81
N VAL A 263 3.31 4.06 3.62
CA VAL A 263 4.31 4.21 4.70
C VAL A 263 5.65 4.66 4.13
N MET A 264 6.09 4.04 3.03
CA MET A 264 7.33 4.43 2.34
C MET A 264 7.26 5.86 1.81
N ALA A 265 6.14 6.25 1.18
CA ALA A 265 5.97 7.58 0.63
C ALA A 265 5.95 8.67 1.72
N LYS A 266 5.25 8.41 2.83
CA LYS A 266 5.07 9.40 3.90
C LYS A 266 6.27 9.50 4.84
N TYR A 267 6.92 8.39 5.16
CA TYR A 267 7.92 8.33 6.22
C TYR A 267 9.33 7.94 5.74
N GLY A 268 9.48 7.45 4.51
CA GLY A 268 10.74 6.89 4.00
C GLY A 268 11.86 7.91 3.78
N GLY A 269 11.56 9.20 3.79
CA GLY A 269 12.56 10.26 3.64
C GLY A 269 13.32 10.20 2.30
N PRO A 270 14.56 10.71 2.24
CA PRO A 270 15.31 10.83 0.99
C PRO A 270 15.62 9.51 0.26
N SER A 271 15.69 8.38 0.98
CA SER A 271 15.99 7.08 0.36
C SER A 271 14.77 6.42 -0.30
N ALA A 272 13.56 6.89 0.03
CA ALA A 272 12.31 6.30 -0.44
C ALA A 272 12.23 6.23 -1.98
N ALA A 273 12.71 7.25 -2.69
CA ALA A 273 12.64 7.29 -4.15
C ALA A 273 13.35 6.09 -4.80
N SER A 274 14.58 5.77 -4.38
CA SER A 274 15.34 4.64 -4.93
C SER A 274 14.71 3.29 -4.58
N GLU A 275 14.16 3.16 -3.38
CA GLU A 275 13.50 1.93 -2.92
C GLU A 275 12.20 1.68 -3.68
N LEU A 276 11.41 2.74 -3.90
CA LEU A 276 10.19 2.69 -4.71
C LEU A 276 10.50 2.41 -6.17
N GLU A 277 11.56 2.98 -6.74
CA GLU A 277 12.03 2.66 -8.09
C GLU A 277 12.31 1.16 -8.25
N GLN A 278 13.02 0.55 -7.30
CA GLN A 278 13.30 -0.89 -7.31
C GLN A 278 12.02 -1.73 -7.22
N ALA A 279 11.05 -1.28 -6.42
CA ALA A 279 9.78 -1.96 -6.23
C ALA A 279 8.92 -2.02 -7.51
N THR A 280 9.17 -1.15 -8.50
CA THR A 280 8.48 -1.19 -9.80
C THR A 280 8.64 -2.53 -10.51
N ALA A 281 9.69 -3.31 -10.25
CA ALA A 281 9.86 -4.62 -10.85
C ALA A 281 8.67 -5.57 -10.58
N LYS A 282 8.02 -5.44 -9.42
CA LYS A 282 6.88 -6.27 -8.99
C LYS A 282 5.57 -5.49 -8.87
N TRP A 283 5.61 -4.25 -8.37
CA TRP A 283 4.44 -3.43 -8.05
C TRP A 283 4.49 -2.08 -8.77
N ARG A 284 4.50 -2.12 -10.12
CA ARG A 284 4.67 -0.96 -11.00
C ARG A 284 3.79 0.23 -10.62
N TYR A 285 2.48 0.05 -10.54
CA TYR A 285 1.54 1.14 -10.28
C TYR A 285 1.64 1.66 -8.85
N TYR A 286 1.73 0.78 -7.85
CA TYR A 286 1.89 1.22 -6.46
C TYR A 286 3.17 2.02 -6.25
N ALA A 287 4.28 1.55 -6.81
CA ALA A 287 5.56 2.23 -6.75
C ALA A 287 5.50 3.61 -7.43
N THR A 288 4.94 3.73 -8.64
CA THR A 288 4.85 5.02 -9.33
C THR A 288 3.89 5.99 -8.65
N ILE A 289 2.76 5.50 -8.13
CA ILE A 289 1.82 6.34 -7.34
C ILE A 289 2.52 6.85 -6.09
N ALA A 290 3.23 5.99 -5.36
CA ALA A 290 3.99 6.38 -4.18
C ALA A 290 5.12 7.38 -4.49
N LEU A 291 5.82 7.20 -5.61
CA LEU A 291 6.82 8.18 -6.09
C LEU A 291 6.17 9.55 -6.34
N ALA A 292 4.98 9.58 -6.94
CA ALA A 292 4.23 10.80 -7.19
C ALA A 292 3.76 11.49 -5.91
N GLN A 293 3.60 10.71 -4.83
CA GLN A 293 3.16 11.16 -3.50
C GLN A 293 4.32 11.53 -2.57
N LEU A 294 5.59 11.36 -3.00
CA LEU A 294 6.72 11.75 -2.17
C LEU A 294 6.69 13.26 -1.87
N PRO A 295 6.98 13.66 -0.62
CA PRO A 295 7.06 15.06 -0.23
C PRO A 295 7.99 15.88 -1.12
N ASP A 296 7.67 17.16 -1.29
CA ASP A 296 8.45 18.13 -2.07
C ASP A 296 8.76 17.70 -3.52
N GLY A 297 7.95 16.77 -4.06
CA GLY A 297 8.16 16.24 -5.41
C GLY A 297 9.37 15.31 -5.53
N GLY A 298 9.86 14.73 -4.43
CA GLY A 298 11.08 13.92 -4.39
C GLY A 298 11.12 12.73 -5.35
N GLY A 299 9.97 12.24 -5.81
CA GLY A 299 9.89 11.15 -6.80
C GLY A 299 9.82 11.59 -8.26
N ILE A 300 9.65 12.89 -8.55
CA ILE A 300 9.56 13.40 -9.93
C ILE A 300 10.80 13.02 -10.76
N PRO A 301 12.05 13.15 -10.28
CA PRO A 301 13.22 12.75 -11.05
C PRO A 301 13.18 11.26 -11.48
N SER A 302 12.71 10.38 -10.59
CA SER A 302 12.58 8.95 -10.87
C SER A 302 11.48 8.67 -11.89
N LEU A 303 10.33 9.35 -11.78
CA LEU A 303 9.25 9.26 -12.78
C LEU A 303 9.70 9.76 -14.17
N ILE A 304 10.47 10.85 -14.22
CA ILE A 304 11.05 11.37 -15.46
C ILE A 304 11.98 10.33 -16.09
N GLN A 305 12.90 9.77 -15.30
CA GLN A 305 13.84 8.75 -15.77
C GLN A 305 13.10 7.52 -16.32
N MET A 306 12.07 7.03 -15.60
CA MET A 306 11.26 5.90 -16.03
C MET A 306 10.52 6.18 -17.34
N ALA A 307 9.95 7.38 -17.51
CA ALA A 307 9.24 7.76 -18.73
C ALA A 307 10.17 7.86 -19.95
N GLN A 308 11.40 8.34 -19.71
CA GLN A 308 12.41 8.59 -20.74
C GLN A 308 13.24 7.37 -21.13
N ASP A 309 13.33 6.33 -20.29
CA ASP A 309 14.15 5.15 -20.57
C ASP A 309 13.62 4.39 -21.81
N PRO A 310 14.34 4.41 -22.94
CA PRO A 310 13.90 3.72 -24.16
C PRO A 310 13.94 2.20 -24.03
N LYS A 311 14.63 1.67 -23.01
CA LYS A 311 14.70 0.23 -22.71
C LYS A 311 13.55 -0.24 -21.81
N ALA A 312 12.89 0.68 -21.12
CA ALA A 312 11.74 0.35 -20.30
C ALA A 312 10.54 -0.02 -21.17
N GLY A 313 9.90 -1.15 -20.86
CA GLY A 313 8.66 -1.56 -21.52
C GLY A 313 7.50 -0.61 -21.20
N SER A 314 6.42 -0.68 -21.99
CA SER A 314 5.20 0.14 -21.81
C SER A 314 4.62 0.03 -20.40
N GLY A 315 4.76 -1.13 -19.74
CA GLY A 315 4.27 -1.35 -18.37
C GLY A 315 4.97 -0.51 -17.29
N VAL A 316 6.18 0.01 -17.53
CA VAL A 316 6.88 0.92 -16.59
C VAL A 316 6.73 2.37 -17.06
N ARG A 317 6.83 2.60 -18.38
CA ARG A 317 6.75 3.94 -18.96
C ARG A 317 5.35 4.56 -18.82
N SER A 318 4.29 3.78 -19.01
CA SER A 318 2.91 4.31 -18.98
C SER A 318 2.50 4.81 -17.59
N PRO A 319 2.68 4.03 -16.49
CA PRO A 319 2.36 4.54 -15.15
C PRO A 319 3.18 5.78 -14.78
N ALA A 320 4.45 5.85 -15.19
CA ALA A 320 5.28 7.03 -14.96
C ALA A 320 4.73 8.26 -15.71
N LEU A 321 4.34 8.11 -16.97
CA LEU A 321 3.70 9.18 -17.76
C LEU A 321 2.34 9.61 -17.19
N GLU A 322 1.53 8.68 -16.70
CA GLU A 322 0.28 8.97 -15.99
C GLU A 322 0.54 9.85 -14.75
N MET A 323 1.54 9.49 -13.94
CA MET A 323 1.89 10.28 -12.75
C MET A 323 2.48 11.65 -13.10
N LEU A 324 3.33 11.73 -14.13
CA LEU A 324 3.83 13.02 -14.61
C LEU A 324 2.69 13.92 -15.11
N ALA A 325 1.69 13.35 -15.82
CA ALA A 325 0.51 14.10 -16.24
C ALA A 325 -0.33 14.62 -15.06
N GLN A 326 -0.45 13.83 -13.98
CA GLN A 326 -1.12 14.25 -12.75
C GLN A 326 -0.40 15.41 -12.07
N LEU A 327 0.93 15.37 -12.05
CA LEU A 327 1.79 16.37 -11.40
C LEU A 327 2.06 17.60 -12.27
N ALA A 328 1.83 17.57 -13.57
CA ALA A 328 2.22 18.61 -14.52
C ALA A 328 1.61 20.00 -14.25
N SER A 329 0.47 20.09 -13.56
CA SER A 329 -0.09 21.39 -13.16
C SER A 329 0.57 22.00 -11.91
N GLN A 330 1.34 21.21 -11.17
CA GLN A 330 1.94 21.57 -9.88
C GLN A 330 3.48 21.52 -9.90
N SER A 331 4.08 20.84 -10.89
CA SER A 331 5.53 20.79 -11.10
C SER A 331 5.90 21.19 -12.53
N PRO A 332 6.70 22.26 -12.71
CA PRO A 332 7.27 22.62 -13.99
C PRO A 332 8.13 21.51 -14.61
N GLU A 333 8.85 20.74 -13.80
CA GLU A 333 9.71 19.63 -14.24
C GLU A 333 8.88 18.49 -14.83
N ALA A 334 7.80 18.09 -14.15
CA ALA A 334 6.89 17.07 -14.64
C ALA A 334 6.21 17.51 -15.95
N ARG A 335 5.80 18.78 -16.03
CA ARG A 335 5.23 19.41 -17.22
C ARG A 335 6.21 19.37 -18.40
N ALA A 336 7.45 19.80 -18.17
CA ALA A 336 8.49 19.82 -19.20
C ALA A 336 8.83 18.41 -19.70
N ALA A 337 8.93 17.44 -18.80
CA ALA A 337 9.18 16.05 -19.18
C ALA A 337 8.05 15.46 -20.03
N LEU A 338 6.78 15.73 -19.67
CA LEU A 338 5.62 15.28 -20.45
C LEU A 338 5.60 15.91 -21.84
N LEU A 339 5.84 17.22 -21.95
CA LEU A 339 5.92 17.94 -23.23
C LEU A 339 7.05 17.39 -24.11
N GLU A 340 8.21 17.08 -23.52
CA GLU A 340 9.32 16.50 -24.27
C GLU A 340 8.99 15.10 -24.79
N GLN A 341 8.36 14.25 -23.98
CA GLN A 341 7.91 12.93 -24.44
C GLN A 341 6.87 13.03 -25.56
N ALA A 342 5.97 14.03 -25.49
CA ALA A 342 5.02 14.32 -26.56
C ALA A 342 5.71 14.78 -27.85
N ARG A 343 6.66 15.73 -27.74
CA ARG A 343 7.45 16.25 -28.88
C ARG A 343 8.27 15.17 -29.58
N LEU A 344 8.81 14.22 -28.81
CA LEU A 344 9.54 13.07 -29.33
C LEU A 344 8.65 11.99 -29.95
N ASN A 345 7.32 12.15 -29.91
CA ASN A 345 6.35 11.13 -30.29
C ASN A 345 6.59 9.79 -29.56
N SER A 346 7.03 9.87 -28.31
CA SER A 346 7.45 8.73 -27.49
C SER A 346 6.32 8.16 -26.62
N ILE A 347 5.15 8.80 -26.62
CA ILE A 347 3.95 8.40 -25.89
C ILE A 347 3.09 7.56 -26.83
N SER A 348 2.78 6.32 -26.42
CA SER A 348 1.97 5.41 -27.24
C SER A 348 0.50 5.85 -27.30
N SER A 349 -0.24 5.42 -28.32
CA SER A 349 -1.69 5.69 -28.44
C SER A 349 -2.47 5.19 -27.21
N TYR A 350 -2.10 4.03 -26.66
CA TYR A 350 -2.67 3.52 -25.41
C TYR A 350 -2.41 4.48 -24.24
N THR A 351 -1.17 4.95 -24.10
CA THR A 351 -0.79 5.87 -23.03
C THR A 351 -1.48 7.24 -23.18
N TRP A 352 -1.66 7.74 -24.41
CA TRP A 352 -2.44 8.96 -24.67
C TRP A 352 -3.88 8.83 -24.14
N HIS A 353 -4.55 7.70 -24.41
CA HIS A 353 -5.87 7.44 -23.86
C HIS A 353 -5.88 7.36 -22.32
N ALA A 354 -4.85 6.80 -21.71
CA ALA A 354 -4.74 6.72 -20.25
C ALA A 354 -4.53 8.09 -19.59
N ILE A 355 -3.67 8.95 -20.15
CA ILE A 355 -3.37 10.27 -19.56
C ILE A 355 -4.42 11.33 -19.86
N ALA A 356 -5.25 11.16 -20.89
CA ALA A 356 -6.30 12.12 -21.25
C ALA A 356 -7.24 12.51 -20.08
N PRO A 357 -7.86 11.56 -19.35
CA PRO A 357 -8.67 11.91 -18.18
C PRO A 357 -7.85 12.60 -17.07
N ILE A 358 -6.60 12.21 -16.88
CA ILE A 358 -5.69 12.78 -15.86
C ILE A 358 -5.36 14.24 -16.18
N LEU A 359 -5.06 14.55 -17.44
CA LEU A 359 -4.86 15.92 -17.92
C LEU A 359 -6.12 16.77 -17.66
N ALA A 360 -7.29 16.16 -17.82
CA ALA A 360 -8.55 16.81 -17.52
C ALA A 360 -8.85 16.94 -16.01
N GLY A 361 -8.04 16.36 -15.13
CA GLY A 361 -8.18 16.50 -13.67
C GLY A 361 -8.60 15.24 -12.93
N ASP A 362 -8.67 14.09 -13.58
CA ASP A 362 -8.78 12.82 -12.84
C ASP A 362 -7.49 12.61 -12.03
N GLN A 363 -7.65 12.14 -10.79
CA GLN A 363 -6.57 11.79 -9.89
C GLN A 363 -6.50 10.27 -9.75
N VAL A 364 -5.30 9.74 -9.89
CA VAL A 364 -4.96 8.36 -9.62
C VAL A 364 -4.45 8.24 -8.20
N GLY A 365 -4.94 7.22 -7.49
CA GLY A 365 -4.56 6.95 -6.10
C GLY A 365 -4.75 5.48 -5.72
N LEU A 366 -4.29 5.11 -4.53
CA LEU A 366 -4.37 3.75 -4.01
C LEU A 366 -5.78 3.46 -3.48
N LEU A 367 -6.39 2.34 -3.88
CA LEU A 367 -7.79 2.04 -3.52
C LEU A 367 -7.96 1.74 -2.03
N ASN A 368 -7.01 1.01 -1.46
CA ASN A 368 -7.04 0.54 -0.08
C ASN A 368 -6.08 1.37 0.79
N SER A 369 -6.16 2.69 0.61
CA SER A 369 -5.30 3.64 1.31
C SER A 369 -5.69 3.77 2.78
N GLU A 370 -4.70 3.72 3.67
CA GLU A 370 -4.91 4.01 5.11
C GLU A 370 -4.70 5.49 5.44
N PHE A 371 -4.02 6.25 4.57
CA PHE A 371 -3.68 7.66 4.81
C PHE A 371 -4.65 8.63 4.13
N GLU A 372 -5.24 8.24 2.99
CA GLU A 372 -6.26 9.02 2.32
C GLU A 372 -7.62 8.71 2.97
N SER A 373 -8.17 9.69 3.69
CA SER A 373 -9.52 9.60 4.26
C SER A 373 -10.60 9.77 3.18
N ARG A 374 -10.65 8.87 2.19
CA ARG A 374 -11.77 8.78 1.24
C ARG A 374 -12.66 7.62 1.65
N ARG A 375 -13.38 7.80 2.77
CA ARG A 375 -14.20 6.76 3.43
C ARG A 375 -15.43 6.33 2.61
N ASP A 376 -15.64 6.96 1.46
CA ASP A 376 -16.88 6.96 0.69
C ASP A 376 -16.63 6.89 -0.82
N LEU A 377 -15.44 6.41 -1.25
CA LEU A 377 -15.12 6.14 -2.66
C LEU A 377 -16.27 5.43 -3.39
N ALA A 378 -16.93 4.46 -2.75
CA ALA A 378 -18.06 3.71 -3.31
C ALA A 378 -19.25 4.57 -3.80
N ASN A 379 -19.40 5.79 -3.28
CA ASN A 379 -20.50 6.69 -3.61
C ASN A 379 -20.05 7.90 -4.46
N VAL A 380 -18.77 7.98 -4.86
CA VAL A 380 -18.28 9.12 -5.63
C VAL A 380 -18.56 8.92 -7.12
N GLY A 381 -19.34 9.84 -7.68
CA GLY A 381 -19.65 9.84 -9.11
C GLY A 381 -18.39 9.94 -9.97
N GLY A 382 -18.23 9.02 -10.91
CA GLY A 382 -17.09 9.00 -11.82
C GLY A 382 -15.87 8.23 -11.30
N LEU A 383 -15.96 7.56 -10.15
CA LEU A 383 -14.93 6.63 -9.70
C LEU A 383 -14.73 5.51 -10.73
N ARG A 384 -13.48 5.26 -11.08
CA ARG A 384 -13.03 4.07 -11.80
C ARG A 384 -12.04 3.34 -10.93
N THR A 385 -12.19 2.04 -10.79
CA THR A 385 -11.22 1.17 -10.09
C THR A 385 -10.52 0.28 -11.10
N THR A 386 -9.27 -0.08 -10.81
CA THR A 386 -8.47 -0.98 -11.63
C THR A 386 -7.82 -2.01 -10.71
N HIS A 387 -7.93 -3.27 -11.11
CA HIS A 387 -7.26 -4.40 -10.47
C HIS A 387 -6.27 -5.02 -11.46
N LEU A 388 -5.01 -5.15 -11.04
CA LEU A 388 -3.99 -5.91 -11.73
C LEU A 388 -3.67 -7.17 -10.92
N SER A 389 -3.86 -8.32 -11.55
CA SER A 389 -3.50 -9.62 -10.97
C SER A 389 -2.01 -9.69 -10.63
N SER A 390 -1.16 -9.10 -11.48
CA SER A 390 0.28 -8.95 -11.22
C SER A 390 0.53 -8.09 -10.00
N GLY A 391 1.00 -8.73 -8.92
CA GLY A 391 1.32 -8.06 -7.67
C GLY A 391 0.09 -7.64 -6.85
N ASN A 392 -1.12 -8.09 -7.22
CA ASN A 392 -2.38 -7.77 -6.55
C ASN A 392 -2.55 -6.25 -6.33
N GLN A 393 -2.47 -5.48 -7.42
CA GLN A 393 -2.50 -4.02 -7.34
C GLN A 393 -3.91 -3.48 -7.62
N ASN A 394 -4.42 -2.68 -6.70
CA ASN A 394 -5.75 -2.08 -6.69
C ASN A 394 -5.60 -0.56 -6.56
N PHE A 395 -5.95 0.15 -7.62
CA PHE A 395 -5.90 1.61 -7.63
C PHE A 395 -7.17 2.17 -8.25
N TYR A 396 -7.36 3.48 -8.10
CA TYR A 396 -8.50 4.17 -8.66
C TYR A 396 -8.07 5.34 -9.53
N SER A 397 -9.00 5.79 -10.37
CA SER A 397 -8.99 7.09 -11.03
C SER A 397 -10.31 7.79 -10.69
N LEU A 398 -10.23 9.02 -10.21
CA LEU A 398 -11.40 9.78 -9.78
C LEU A 398 -11.33 11.23 -10.28
N PRO A 399 -12.40 11.79 -10.86
CA PRO A 399 -12.49 13.22 -11.14
C PRO A 399 -12.16 14.07 -9.91
N GLY A 400 -11.17 14.96 -10.01
CA GLY A 400 -10.88 15.93 -8.97
C GLY A 400 -11.88 17.11 -8.97
N ASP A 401 -12.09 17.69 -7.80
CA ASP A 401 -12.77 18.96 -7.64
C ASP A 401 -11.82 20.10 -8.00
N LEU A 402 -11.92 20.59 -9.25
CA LEU A 402 -11.04 21.63 -9.78
C LEU A 402 -11.64 23.03 -9.62
N SER A 403 -10.81 23.99 -9.23
CA SER A 403 -11.12 25.42 -9.34
C SER A 403 -11.08 25.90 -10.79
N ALA A 404 -11.70 27.05 -11.08
CA ALA A 404 -11.65 27.66 -12.41
C ALA A 404 -10.19 27.92 -12.86
N ASP A 405 -9.32 28.36 -11.96
CA ASP A 405 -7.90 28.59 -12.25
C ASP A 405 -7.18 27.28 -12.58
N GLN A 406 -7.45 26.20 -11.85
CA GLN A 406 -6.87 24.89 -12.13
C GLN A 406 -7.34 24.35 -13.50
N ILE A 407 -8.61 24.57 -13.85
CA ILE A 407 -9.15 24.22 -15.17
C ILE A 407 -8.43 25.01 -16.28
N ASN A 408 -8.21 26.31 -16.08
CA ASN A 408 -7.53 27.17 -17.04
C ASN A 408 -6.06 26.74 -17.22
N GLN A 409 -5.34 26.46 -16.13
CA GLN A 409 -3.95 25.98 -16.19
C GLN A 409 -3.82 24.65 -16.96
N ARG A 410 -4.75 23.71 -16.72
CA ARG A 410 -4.79 22.43 -17.44
C ARG A 410 -5.15 22.59 -18.90
N SER A 411 -6.07 23.51 -19.21
CA SER A 411 -6.41 23.85 -20.61
C SER A 411 -5.18 24.38 -21.35
N ALA A 412 -4.41 25.29 -20.74
CA ALA A 412 -3.18 25.80 -21.33
C ALA A 412 -2.12 24.71 -21.56
N LEU A 413 -1.97 23.75 -20.64
CA LEU A 413 -1.09 22.59 -20.84
C LEU A 413 -1.54 21.72 -22.02
N ILE A 414 -2.84 21.46 -22.15
CA ILE A 414 -3.37 20.68 -23.28
C ILE A 414 -3.12 21.39 -24.61
N ASP A 415 -3.25 22.71 -24.64
CA ASP A 415 -2.96 23.53 -25.82
C ASP A 415 -1.49 23.43 -26.23
N GLU A 416 -0.57 23.47 -25.26
CA GLU A 416 0.86 23.24 -25.52
C GLU A 416 1.13 21.84 -26.06
N LEU A 417 0.54 20.80 -25.45
CA LEU A 417 0.68 19.42 -25.91
C LEU A 417 0.15 19.22 -27.34
N LEU A 418 -0.97 19.88 -27.70
CA LEU A 418 -1.51 19.87 -29.06
C LEU A 418 -0.58 20.58 -30.05
N SER A 419 0.11 21.64 -29.62
CA SER A 419 1.01 22.41 -30.48
C SER A 419 2.27 21.65 -30.88
N VAL A 420 2.74 20.74 -30.02
CA VAL A 420 3.97 19.96 -30.23
C VAL A 420 3.71 18.56 -30.80
N ASN A 421 2.45 18.19 -31.02
CA ASN A 421 2.08 16.83 -31.41
C ASN A 421 1.33 16.77 -32.75
N SER A 422 1.77 15.86 -33.60
CA SER A 422 1.17 15.57 -34.90
C SER A 422 0.46 14.22 -34.99
N ASP A 423 0.58 13.36 -33.97
CA ASP A 423 -0.06 12.04 -33.90
C ASP A 423 -1.60 12.18 -33.80
N PRO A 424 -2.37 11.55 -34.70
CA PRO A 424 -3.83 11.51 -34.60
C PRO A 424 -4.33 11.01 -33.25
N ALA A 425 -3.73 9.96 -32.68
CA ALA A 425 -4.18 9.41 -31.40
C ALA A 425 -3.98 10.41 -30.26
N ALA A 426 -2.86 11.13 -30.27
CA ALA A 426 -2.62 12.22 -29.33
C ALA A 426 -3.64 13.35 -29.47
N ARG A 427 -3.96 13.77 -30.70
CA ARG A 427 -4.94 14.84 -30.95
C ARG A 427 -6.33 14.46 -30.45
N ASP A 428 -6.77 13.24 -30.72
CA ASP A 428 -8.07 12.74 -30.26
C ASP A 428 -8.13 12.68 -28.72
N ALA A 429 -7.07 12.16 -28.09
CA ALA A 429 -6.96 12.09 -26.63
C ALA A 429 -6.94 13.48 -25.96
N LEU A 430 -6.18 14.43 -26.52
CA LEU A 430 -6.09 15.79 -25.99
C LEU A 430 -7.38 16.59 -26.22
N GLN A 431 -8.08 16.38 -27.33
CA GLN A 431 -9.39 16.97 -27.56
C GLN A 431 -10.43 16.42 -26.57
N LEU A 432 -10.39 15.12 -26.28
CA LEU A 432 -11.20 14.51 -25.22
C LEU A 432 -10.91 15.19 -23.86
N SER A 433 -9.65 15.45 -23.52
CA SER A 433 -9.31 16.17 -22.28
C SER A 433 -9.91 17.57 -22.21
N ARG A 434 -9.84 18.34 -23.32
CA ARG A 434 -10.47 19.67 -23.42
C ARG A 434 -11.98 19.59 -23.20
N ASP A 435 -12.65 18.65 -23.85
CA ASP A 435 -14.11 18.49 -23.74
C ASP A 435 -14.52 18.14 -22.30
N LEU A 436 -13.74 17.31 -21.61
CA LEU A 436 -13.95 16.98 -20.20
C LEU A 436 -13.78 18.21 -19.29
N LEU A 437 -12.74 19.03 -19.50
CA LEU A 437 -12.54 20.27 -18.75
C LEU A 437 -13.65 21.28 -18.99
N ALA A 438 -14.11 21.45 -20.23
CA ALA A 438 -15.21 22.36 -20.56
C ALA A 438 -16.50 21.97 -19.82
N ARG A 439 -16.83 20.67 -19.75
CA ARG A 439 -17.98 20.18 -18.98
C ARG A 439 -17.83 20.43 -17.48
N ARG A 440 -16.61 20.32 -16.94
CA ARG A 440 -16.34 20.61 -15.52
C ARG A 440 -16.50 22.09 -15.21
N LEU A 441 -16.02 22.98 -16.08
CA LEU A 441 -16.18 24.43 -15.93
C LEU A 441 -17.66 24.82 -15.90
N GLN A 442 -18.47 24.27 -16.81
CA GLN A 442 -19.92 24.52 -16.83
C GLN A 442 -20.60 24.09 -15.52
N LYS A 443 -20.22 22.93 -14.95
CA LYS A 443 -20.72 22.47 -13.66
C LYS A 443 -20.30 23.39 -12.51
N SER A 444 -19.04 23.84 -12.49
CA SER A 444 -18.51 24.75 -11.47
C SER A 444 -19.25 26.10 -11.45
N VAL A 445 -19.51 26.67 -12.63
CA VAL A 445 -20.25 27.94 -12.77
C VAL A 445 -21.71 27.78 -12.33
N ALA A 446 -22.37 26.68 -12.70
CA ALA A 446 -23.75 26.41 -12.31
C ALA A 446 -23.95 26.18 -10.80
N ALA A 447 -22.90 25.75 -10.08
CA ALA A 447 -22.94 25.48 -8.65
C ALA A 447 -22.70 26.73 -7.76
N THR A 448 -22.31 27.87 -8.34
CA THR A 448 -22.11 29.12 -7.59
C THR A 448 -23.43 29.90 -7.52
N PRO A 449 -24.13 29.98 -6.36
CA PRO A 449 -25.39 30.72 -6.29
C PRO A 449 -25.15 32.20 -6.51
N SER A 450 -25.89 32.79 -7.46
CA SER A 450 -25.96 34.23 -7.69
C SER A 450 -26.38 34.90 -6.38
N ARG A 451 -25.46 35.60 -5.71
CA ARG A 451 -25.80 36.43 -4.55
C ARG A 451 -26.61 37.62 -5.09
N PRO A 452 -27.90 37.78 -4.75
CA PRO A 452 -28.63 38.98 -5.17
C PRO A 452 -28.00 40.19 -4.47
N LEU A 453 -27.79 41.25 -5.25
CA LEU A 453 -27.28 42.55 -4.81
C LEU A 453 -28.25 43.24 -3.85
#